data_AF-A0A1A8P9D4-F1
#
_entry.id   AF-A0A1A8P9D4-F1
#
_cell.length_a   1.000
_cell.length_b   1.000
_cell.length_c   1.000
_cell.angle_alpha   90.00
_cell.angle_beta   90.00
_cell.angle_gamma   90.00
#
_symmetry.space_group_name_H-M   'P 1'
#
loop_
_entity.id
_entity.type
_entity.pdbx_description
1 polymer ?
#
loop_
_entity_poly.entity_id
_entity_poly.type
_entity_poly.pdbx_seq_one_letter_code
_entity_poly.pdbx_strand_id
1 'polypeptide(L)' 'LKAFACKVQEKYPLAISTHCSSYSFNTWWSKSIPVPAVKRAIETFEEILMFFGASSARGKQLDHVIAYGLRESYEKV' A
#
# COMPACT_ATOMS: atom_id res chain seq x y z
N LEU A 1 -2.03 13.55 -6.54
CA LEU A 1 -1.58 13.02 -7.86
C LEU A 1 -0.34 13.72 -8.41
N LYS A 2 -0.33 15.06 -8.56
CA LYS A 2 0.78 15.79 -9.21
C LYS A 2 2.17 15.49 -8.62
N ALA A 3 2.32 15.52 -7.30
CA ALA A 3 3.58 15.21 -6.63
C ALA A 3 4.04 13.75 -6.82
N PHE A 4 3.11 12.80 -6.90
CA PHE A 4 3.41 11.38 -7.19
C PHE A 4 3.86 11.21 -8.65
N ALA A 5 3.12 11.82 -9.59
CA ALA A 5 3.48 11.80 -11.01
C ALA A 5 4.88 12.39 -11.25
N CYS A 6 5.23 13.50 -10.59
CA CYS A 6 6.58 14.06 -10.65
C CYS A 6 7.65 13.07 -10.18
N LYS A 7 7.48 12.45 -9.01
CA LYS A 7 8.44 11.45 -8.50
C LYS A 7 8.58 10.23 -9.40
N VAL A 8 7.48 9.76 -10.00
CA VAL A 8 7.51 8.64 -10.95
C VAL A 8 8.28 9.04 -12.21
N GLN A 9 8.04 10.24 -12.73
CA GLN A 9 8.71 10.74 -13.93
C GLN A 9 10.20 11.03 -13.69
N GLU A 10 10.58 11.50 -12.50
CA GLU A 10 11.99 11.64 -12.09
C GLU A 10 12.74 10.30 -12.12
N LYS A 11 12.10 9.21 -11.68
CA LYS A 11 12.70 7.88 -11.64
C LYS A 11 12.60 7.13 -12.97
N TYR A 12 11.53 7.36 -13.72
CA TYR A 12 11.19 6.67 -14.97
C TYR A 12 10.75 7.71 -16.01
N PRO A 13 11.71 8.36 -16.72
CA PRO A 13 11.43 9.53 -17.56
C PRO A 13 10.53 9.25 -18.76
N LEU A 14 10.41 8.00 -19.19
CA LEU A 14 9.53 7.57 -20.29
C LEU A 14 8.15 7.10 -19.81
N ALA A 15 7.87 7.11 -18.50
CA ALA A 15 6.59 6.65 -17.96
C ALA A 15 5.48 7.65 -18.29
N ILE A 16 4.40 7.16 -18.91
CA ILE A 16 3.20 7.94 -19.20
C ILE A 16 2.16 7.65 -18.12
N SER A 17 1.76 8.67 -17.37
CA SER A 17 0.69 8.54 -16.38
C SER A 17 -0.68 8.60 -17.06
N THR A 18 -1.25 7.44 -17.39
CA THR A 18 -2.62 7.34 -17.91
C THR A 18 -3.64 7.19 -16.78
N HIS A 19 -4.80 7.83 -16.91
CA HIS A 19 -5.88 7.70 -15.94
C HIS A 19 -6.62 6.37 -16.16
N CYS A 20 -6.69 5.52 -15.14
CA CYS A 20 -7.47 4.29 -15.16
C CYS A 20 -8.81 4.50 -14.45
N SER A 21 -9.91 4.52 -15.21
CA SER A 21 -11.26 4.69 -14.67
C SER A 21 -11.62 3.59 -13.67
N SER A 22 -11.25 2.33 -13.95
CA SER A 22 -11.48 1.21 -13.05
C SER A 22 -10.77 1.39 -11.71
N TYR A 23 -9.52 1.88 -11.71
CA TYR A 23 -8.77 2.14 -10.48
C TYR A 23 -9.42 3.25 -9.64
N SER A 24 -9.80 4.35 -10.29
CA SER A 24 -10.48 5.48 -9.64
C SER A 24 -11.82 5.05 -9.05
N PHE A 25 -12.62 4.27 -9.79
CA PHE A 25 -13.89 3.74 -9.31
C PHE A 25 -13.70 2.81 -8.12
N ASN A 26 -12.76 1.85 -8.19
CA ASN A 26 -12.50 0.91 -7.10
C ASN A 26 -12.02 1.61 -5.83
N THR A 27 -11.19 2.66 -5.97
CA THR A 27 -10.72 3.47 -4.82
C THR A 27 -11.86 4.25 -4.17
N TRP A 28 -12.76 4.82 -4.98
CA TRP A 28 -13.93 5.52 -4.46
C TRP A 28 -14.89 4.54 -3.78
N TRP A 29 -15.15 3.39 -4.41
CA TRP A 29 -16.04 2.36 -3.91
C TRP A 29 -15.56 1.79 -2.58
N SER A 30 -14.27 1.46 -2.47
CA SER A 30 -13.70 0.90 -1.22
C SER A 30 -13.83 1.84 -0.03
N LYS A 31 -13.72 3.15 -0.27
CA LYS A 31 -13.89 4.19 0.76
C LYS A 31 -15.35 4.49 1.10
N SER A 32 -16.27 4.09 0.23
CA SER A 32 -17.72 4.33 0.38
C SER A 32 -18.47 3.14 0.99
N ILE A 33 -17.76 2.10 1.44
CA ILE A 33 -18.37 0.88 2.01
C ILE A 33 -19.17 1.24 3.28
N PRO A 34 -20.51 1.00 3.32
CA PRO A 34 -21.35 1.35 4.46
C PRO A 34 -21.34 0.29 5.57
N VAL A 35 -20.22 -0.43 5.73
CA VAL A 35 -20.05 -1.47 6.75
C VAL A 35 -19.01 -0.98 7.76
N PRO A 36 -19.42 -0.58 8.98
CA PRO A 36 -18.53 0.07 9.95
C PRO A 36 -17.27 -0.73 10.29
N ALA A 37 -17.37 -2.07 10.38
CA ALA A 37 -16.23 -2.93 10.66
C ALA A 37 -15.21 -2.91 9.52
N VAL A 38 -15.67 -2.93 8.27
CA VAL A 38 -14.79 -2.87 7.09
C VAL A 38 -14.11 -1.51 7.01
N LYS A 39 -14.84 -0.42 7.24
CA LYS A 39 -14.28 0.94 7.27
C LYS A 39 -13.16 1.05 8.32
N ARG A 40 -13.40 0.59 9.55
CA ARG A 40 -12.38 0.58 10.61
C ARG A 40 -11.15 -0.23 10.21
N ALA A 41 -11.33 -1.41 9.62
CA ALA A 41 -10.21 -2.21 9.17
C ALA A 41 -9.36 -1.46 8.12
N ILE A 42 -10.00 -0.78 7.15
CA ILE A 42 -9.30 0.04 6.15
C ILE A 42 -8.52 1.17 6.81
N GLU A 43 -9.15 1.92 7.74
CA GLU A 43 -8.50 3.01 8.48
C GLU A 43 -7.27 2.51 9.26
N THR A 44 -7.39 1.38 9.96
CA THR A 44 -6.26 0.76 10.66
C THR A 44 -5.14 0.34 9.70
N PHE A 45 -5.46 -0.21 8.53
CA PHE A 45 -4.43 -0.51 7.52
C PHE A 45 -3.72 0.75 7.03
N GLU A 46 -4.46 1.85 6.79
CA GLU A 46 -3.86 3.13 6.42
C GLU A 46 -2.90 3.64 7.53
N GLU A 47 -3.29 3.53 8.80
CA GLU A 47 -2.42 3.88 9.95
C GLU A 47 -1.16 3.02 10.03
N ILE A 48 -1.28 1.70 9.84
CA ILE A 48 -0.15 0.77 9.80
C ILE A 48 0.82 1.15 8.67
N LEU A 49 0.30 1.43 7.47
CA LEU A 49 1.11 1.84 6.32
C LEU A 49 1.83 3.17 6.59
N MET A 50 1.16 4.14 7.21
CA MET A 50 1.79 5.40 7.61
C MET A 50 2.91 5.17 8.64
N PHE A 51 2.67 4.33 9.66
CA PHE A 51 3.65 4.03 10.69
C PHE A 51 4.93 3.42 10.11
N PHE A 52 4.81 2.36 9.31
CA PHE A 52 5.97 1.69 8.72
C PHE A 52 6.62 2.51 7.60
N GLY A 53 5.82 3.23 6.79
CA GLY A 53 6.30 4.08 5.71
C GLY A 53 7.06 5.33 6.18
N ALA A 54 6.79 5.82 7.40
CA ALA A 54 7.45 6.99 7.95
C ALA A 54 8.93 6.76 8.35
N SER A 55 9.42 5.51 8.37
CA SER A 55 10.82 5.21 8.68
C SER A 55 11.33 4.03 7.86
N SER A 56 12.41 4.23 7.11
CA SER A 56 13.05 3.14 6.35
C SER A 56 13.50 1.99 7.25
N ALA A 57 13.91 2.26 8.50
CA ALA A 57 14.29 1.22 9.46
C ALA A 57 13.09 0.36 9.86
N ARG A 58 11.94 0.98 10.15
CA ARG A 58 10.70 0.24 10.47
C ARG A 58 10.19 -0.56 9.29
N GLY A 59 10.23 0.02 8.09
CA GLY A 59 9.89 -0.70 6.85
C GLY A 59 10.73 -1.96 6.66
N LYS A 60 12.06 -1.85 6.79
CA LYS A 60 12.97 -3.00 6.67
C LYS A 60 12.74 -4.07 7.74
N GLN A 61 12.39 -3.66 8.97
CA GLN A 61 12.06 -4.61 10.03
C GLN A 61 10.77 -5.38 9.70
N LEU A 62 9.74 -4.70 9.18
CA LEU A 62 8.51 -5.35 8.74
C LEU A 62 8.79 -6.37 7.62
N ASP A 63 9.55 -5.97 6.60
CA ASP A 63 9.93 -6.85 5.49
C ASP A 63 10.66 -8.10 5.99
N HIS A 64 11.58 -7.94 6.94
CA HIS A 64 12.31 -9.06 7.55
C HIS A 64 11.37 -10.02 8.29
N VAL A 65 10.44 -9.51 9.10
CA VAL A 65 9.49 -10.34 9.86
C VAL A 65 8.56 -11.09 8.91
N ILE A 66 8.05 -10.45 7.86
CA ILE A 66 7.21 -11.09 6.85
C ILE A 66 7.99 -12.20 6.14
N ALA A 67 9.22 -11.92 5.69
CA ALA A 67 10.05 -12.91 5.01
C ALA A 67 10.35 -14.12 5.91
N TYR A 68 10.68 -13.88 7.19
CA TYR A 68 10.92 -14.93 8.17
C TYR A 68 9.67 -15.78 8.42
N GLY A 69 8.52 -15.13 8.70
CA GLY A 69 7.27 -15.84 8.99
C GLY A 69 6.74 -16.64 7.81
N LEU A 70 6.88 -16.12 6.58
CA LEU A 70 6.55 -16.85 5.37
C LEU A 70 7.46 -18.06 5.20
N ARG A 71 8.77 -17.90 5.38
CA ARG A 71 9.73 -19.01 5.30
C ARG A 71 9.40 -20.13 6.29
N GLU A 72 9.16 -19.80 7.56
CA GLU A 72 8.76 -20.80 8.57
C GLU A 72 7.45 -21.51 8.22
N SER A 73 6.53 -20.83 7.54
CA SER A 73 5.27 -21.43 7.09
C SER A 73 5.48 -22.42 5.95
N TYR A 74 6.45 -22.19 5.07
CA TYR A 74 6.80 -23.11 3.98
C TYR A 74 7.64 -24.30 4.46
N GLU A 75 8.50 -24.13 5.47
CA GLU A 75 9.34 -25.23 6.00
C GLU A 75 8.55 -26.21 6.90
N LYS A 76 7.32 -25.87 7.29
CA LYS A 76 6.42 -26.71 8.11
C LYS A 76 5.39 -27.52 7.30
N VAL A 77 5.44 -27.44 5.97
CA VAL A 77 4.62 -28.21 5.01
C VAL A 77 5.51 -29.25 4.33
#